data_AF-A0A327QY54-F1
#
_entry.id   AF-A0A327QY54-F1
#
_cell.length_a   1.000
_cell.length_b   1.000
_cell.length_c   1.000
_cell.angle_alpha   90.00
_cell.angle_beta   90.00
_cell.angle_gamma   90.00
#
_symmetry.space_group_name_H-M   'P 1'
#
loop_
_entity.id
_entity.type
_entity.pdbx_description
1 polymer ?
#
loop_
_entity_poly.entity_id
_entity_poly.type
_entity_poly.pdbx_seq_one_letter_code
_entity_poly.pdbx_strand_id
1 'polypeptide(L)'
;MKLLKCTLAAVLFVLFAGTTSLHAQEQTTILEATRINKEQLPKEVIDAYKKKFPSANLKQIMKLPTSVYKKDWQIDEQNPMSPNDDYYYLSMTGKTVDIEAVYDRNGNLVRANETATNMRLPASINKYIGDNYQGWRPVKDKVKRIIEPQEISSRWEVKIASANKATKRLLFDGQGNYLGEK
;
A
#
# COMPACT_ATOMS: atom_id res chain seq x y z
N MET A 1 -47.43 2.48 -66.66
CA MET A 1 -47.86 2.49 -65.24
C MET A 1 -46.97 1.52 -64.48
N LYS A 2 -46.31 2.00 -63.43
CA LYS A 2 -45.31 1.28 -62.64
C LYS A 2 -46.00 0.37 -61.61
N LEU A 3 -45.74 -0.92 -61.65
CA LEU A 3 -45.96 -1.85 -60.53
C LEU A 3 -45.16 -3.14 -60.81
N LEU A 4 -44.12 -3.37 -60.00
CA LEU A 4 -43.56 -4.64 -59.52
C LEU A 4 -42.04 -4.52 -59.33
N LYS A 5 -41.66 -4.36 -58.07
CA LYS A 5 -40.32 -4.51 -57.48
C LYS A 5 -40.60 -4.89 -56.02
N CYS A 6 -40.07 -5.93 -55.39
CA CYS A 6 -39.01 -6.87 -55.71
C CYS A 6 -39.35 -8.19 -55.02
N THR A 7 -39.25 -9.29 -55.76
CA THR A 7 -39.22 -10.65 -55.22
C THR A 7 -37.84 -10.97 -54.65
N LEU A 8 -37.88 -11.41 -53.40
CA LEU A 8 -37.08 -12.47 -52.77
C LEU A 8 -36.07 -13.23 -53.67
N ALA A 9 -34.77 -13.14 -53.36
CA ALA A 9 -33.73 -14.16 -53.60
C ALA A 9 -32.46 -13.69 -52.86
N ALA A 10 -32.14 -14.21 -51.67
CA ALA A 10 -31.42 -15.47 -51.42
C ALA A 10 -29.97 -15.46 -51.94
N VAL A 11 -29.04 -15.75 -51.03
CA VAL A 11 -27.62 -16.08 -51.22
C VAL A 11 -26.67 -14.90 -51.41
N LEU A 12 -26.11 -14.38 -50.30
CA LEU A 12 -24.70 -13.99 -50.28
C LEU A 12 -24.14 -13.88 -48.84
N PHE A 13 -22.97 -14.50 -48.66
CA PHE A 13 -21.96 -14.17 -47.66
C PHE A 13 -22.15 -14.64 -46.21
N VAL A 14 -21.91 -15.95 -46.04
CA VAL A 14 -21.04 -16.50 -44.99
C VAL A 14 -19.81 -15.58 -44.81
N LEU A 15 -19.62 -15.06 -43.60
CA LEU A 15 -18.40 -14.50 -42.98
C LEU A 15 -18.77 -13.29 -42.12
N PHE A 16 -19.31 -13.53 -40.93
CA PHE A 16 -19.14 -12.58 -39.84
C PHE A 16 -18.60 -13.31 -38.63
N ALA A 17 -17.28 -13.22 -38.53
CA ALA A 17 -16.43 -13.38 -37.36
C ALA A 17 -17.13 -13.86 -36.08
N GLY A 18 -16.90 -15.14 -35.77
CA GLY A 18 -16.94 -15.59 -34.38
C GLY A 18 -15.92 -14.76 -33.61
N THR A 19 -16.39 -13.75 -32.90
CA THR A 19 -15.63 -13.13 -31.82
C THR A 19 -15.49 -14.19 -30.75
N THR A 20 -14.39 -14.93 -30.78
CA THR A 20 -13.94 -15.69 -29.63
C THR A 20 -13.68 -14.66 -28.54
N SER A 21 -14.66 -14.52 -27.64
CA SER A 21 -14.46 -13.91 -26.34
C SER A 21 -13.33 -14.70 -25.70
N LEU A 22 -12.11 -14.17 -25.78
CA LEU A 22 -11.06 -14.50 -24.85
C LEU A 22 -11.65 -14.19 -23.49
N HIS A 23 -12.18 -15.22 -22.82
CA HIS A 23 -12.23 -15.23 -21.39
C HIS A 23 -10.78 -15.16 -20.94
N ALA A 24 -10.27 -13.94 -20.79
CA ALA A 24 -9.33 -13.65 -19.74
C ALA A 24 -10.09 -14.04 -18.46
N GLN A 25 -10.03 -15.32 -18.12
CA GLN A 25 -10.17 -15.72 -16.73
C GLN A 25 -9.04 -14.96 -16.06
N GLU A 26 -9.38 -13.77 -15.52
CA GLU A 26 -8.67 -13.25 -14.38
C GLU A 26 -8.66 -14.40 -13.39
N GLN A 27 -7.57 -15.14 -13.44
CA GLN A 27 -7.20 -16.05 -12.39
C GLN A 27 -6.96 -15.11 -11.21
N THR A 28 -8.02 -14.85 -10.46
CA THR A 28 -7.98 -14.45 -9.07
C THR A 28 -7.15 -15.53 -8.42
N THR A 29 -5.83 -15.33 -8.47
CA THR A 29 -4.89 -16.03 -7.65
C THR A 29 -5.30 -15.59 -6.26
N ILE A 30 -6.15 -16.38 -5.62
CA ILE A 30 -6.41 -16.29 -4.19
C ILE A 30 -5.06 -16.68 -3.59
N LEU A 31 -4.21 -15.66 -3.47
CA LEU A 31 -2.88 -15.72 -2.91
C LEU A 31 -3.07 -16.22 -1.48
N GLU A 32 -2.58 -17.43 -1.18
CA GLU A 32 -2.88 -18.24 0.01
C GLU A 32 -2.29 -17.70 1.33
N ALA A 33 -2.45 -16.41 1.59
CA ALA A 33 -2.13 -15.84 2.88
C ALA A 33 -3.11 -16.43 3.92
N THR A 34 -2.59 -17.27 4.81
CA THR A 34 -3.41 -18.00 5.78
C THR A 34 -3.46 -17.23 7.09
N ARG A 35 -4.65 -16.85 7.55
CA ARG A 35 -4.82 -16.24 8.87
C ARG A 35 -4.48 -17.26 9.96
N ILE A 36 -3.65 -16.86 10.91
CA ILE A 36 -3.24 -17.72 12.05
C ILE A 36 -3.51 -17.01 13.37
N ASN A 37 -3.52 -17.78 14.46
CA ASN A 37 -3.62 -17.25 15.81
C ASN A 37 -2.24 -16.96 16.42
N LYS A 38 -2.22 -16.25 17.55
CA LYS A 38 -0.98 -15.83 18.22
C LYS A 38 -0.16 -17.03 18.73
N GLU A 39 -0.81 -18.12 19.08
CA GLU A 39 -0.20 -19.36 19.56
C GLU A 39 0.60 -20.08 18.46
N GLN A 40 0.28 -19.80 17.19
CA GLN A 40 0.96 -20.36 16.03
C GLN A 40 2.10 -19.47 15.52
N LEU A 41 2.26 -18.27 16.09
CA LEU A 41 3.32 -17.34 15.73
C LEU A 41 4.61 -17.76 16.45
N PRO A 42 5.75 -17.88 15.75
CA PRO A 42 7.03 -18.21 16.38
C PRO A 42 7.36 -17.24 17.52
N LYS A 43 7.94 -17.77 18.59
CA LYS A 43 8.28 -16.98 19.78
C LYS A 43 9.25 -15.85 19.44
N GLU A 44 10.17 -16.13 18.53
CA GLU A 44 11.16 -15.21 17.99
C GLU A 44 10.49 -13.99 17.36
N VAL A 45 9.43 -14.20 16.57
CA VAL A 45 8.64 -13.11 15.97
C VAL A 45 7.89 -12.33 17.04
N ILE A 46 7.30 -13.02 18.02
CA ILE A 46 6.59 -12.38 19.14
C ILE A 46 7.52 -11.43 19.91
N ASP A 47 8.71 -11.91 20.25
CA ASP A 47 9.69 -11.14 21.01
C ASP A 47 10.24 -9.98 20.16
N ALA A 48 10.49 -10.21 18.87
CA ALA A 48 10.98 -9.19 17.94
C ALA A 48 10.00 -8.02 17.78
N TYR A 49 8.72 -8.29 17.49
CA TYR A 49 7.76 -7.20 17.27
C TYR A 49 7.47 -6.43 18.56
N LYS A 50 7.43 -7.10 19.72
CA LYS A 50 7.24 -6.43 21.01
C LYS A 50 8.43 -5.54 21.36
N LYS A 51 9.65 -5.98 21.04
CA LYS A 51 10.86 -5.18 21.24
C LYS A 51 10.87 -3.95 20.34
N LYS A 52 10.51 -4.11 19.06
CA LYS A 52 10.54 -3.02 18.07
C LYS A 52 9.37 -2.04 18.24
N PHE A 53 8.17 -2.55 18.54
CA PHE A 53 6.92 -1.81 18.63
C PHE A 53 6.21 -2.07 19.97
N PRO A 54 6.78 -1.64 21.12
CA PRO A 54 6.31 -2.04 22.45
C PRO A 54 4.90 -1.56 22.80
N SER A 55 4.43 -0.48 22.17
CA SER A 55 3.09 0.08 22.38
C SER A 55 2.05 -0.39 21.36
N ALA A 56 2.42 -1.30 20.45
CA ALA A 56 1.55 -1.74 19.37
C ALA A 56 0.67 -2.91 19.81
N ASN A 57 -0.62 -2.85 19.45
CA ASN A 57 -1.58 -3.90 19.71
C ASN A 57 -1.76 -4.75 18.46
N LEU A 58 -1.51 -6.05 18.57
CA LEU A 58 -1.65 -6.98 17.44
C LEU A 58 -3.13 -7.18 17.09
N LYS A 59 -3.48 -6.98 15.82
CA LYS A 59 -4.85 -7.10 15.28
C LYS A 59 -5.02 -8.33 14.41
N GLN A 60 -4.06 -8.57 13.53
CA GLN A 60 -4.13 -9.66 12.57
C GLN A 60 -2.75 -10.28 12.38
N ILE A 61 -2.74 -11.59 12.22
CA ILE A 61 -1.56 -12.37 11.91
C ILE A 61 -1.90 -13.20 10.67
N MET A 62 -1.02 -13.16 9.67
CA MET A 62 -1.12 -14.02 8.50
C MET A 62 0.22 -14.68 8.25
N LYS A 63 0.18 -15.97 7.94
CA LYS A 63 1.31 -16.69 7.36
C LYS A 63 1.28 -16.45 5.85
N LEU A 64 2.37 -15.90 5.31
CA LEU A 64 2.50 -15.58 3.90
C LEU A 64 3.29 -16.68 3.17
N PRO A 65 2.79 -17.21 2.04
CA PRO A 65 3.62 -17.93 1.10
C PRO A 65 4.62 -16.97 0.45
N THR A 66 5.85 -17.44 0.20
CA THR A 66 6.93 -16.64 -0.43
C THR A 66 6.53 -16.05 -1.79
N SER A 67 5.64 -16.73 -2.53
CA SER A 67 5.10 -16.27 -3.82
C SER A 67 4.19 -15.05 -3.71
N VAL A 68 3.45 -14.91 -2.60
CA VAL A 68 2.47 -13.83 -2.39
C VAL A 68 3.15 -12.54 -2.03
N TYR A 69 4.12 -12.62 -1.12
CA TYR A 69 4.83 -11.44 -0.63
C TYR A 69 5.55 -10.67 -1.74
N LYS A 70 6.15 -11.37 -2.70
CA LYS A 70 6.86 -10.74 -3.83
C LYS A 70 5.95 -9.88 -4.71
N LYS A 71 4.66 -10.20 -4.81
CA LYS A 71 3.71 -9.54 -5.74
C LYS A 71 3.11 -8.25 -5.17
N ASP A 72 2.66 -8.26 -3.92
CA ASP A 72 1.87 -7.15 -3.36
C ASP A 72 2.72 -6.07 -2.65
N TRP A 73 3.96 -6.38 -2.25
CA TRP A 73 4.78 -5.49 -1.42
C TRP A 73 5.95 -4.82 -2.15
N GLN A 74 6.16 -5.11 -3.45
CA GLN A 74 7.23 -4.51 -4.28
C GLN A 74 8.58 -4.49 -3.54
N ILE A 75 9.10 -5.67 -3.21
CA ILE A 75 10.44 -5.80 -2.64
C ILE A 75 11.41 -5.83 -3.82
N ASP A 76 12.25 -4.79 -3.92
CA ASP A 76 13.38 -4.79 -4.84
C ASP A 76 14.27 -6.01 -4.56
N GLU A 77 14.81 -6.60 -5.63
CA GLU A 77 15.56 -7.87 -5.66
C GLU A 77 16.83 -7.91 -4.79
N GLN A 78 17.13 -6.84 -4.05
CA GLN A 78 18.36 -6.65 -3.26
C GLN A 78 18.48 -7.61 -2.06
N ASN A 79 17.41 -8.29 -1.66
CA ASN A 79 17.46 -9.32 -0.63
C ASN A 79 16.64 -10.56 -1.04
N PRO A 80 17.21 -11.45 -1.87
CA PRO A 80 16.48 -12.61 -2.39
C PRO A 80 16.11 -13.57 -1.26
N MET A 81 14.82 -13.61 -0.94
CA MET A 81 14.26 -14.52 0.06
C MET A 81 14.26 -15.98 -0.44
N SER A 82 14.58 -16.91 0.46
CA SER A 82 14.57 -18.35 0.14
C SER A 82 13.12 -18.85 -0.06
N PRO A 83 12.84 -19.65 -1.11
CA PRO A 83 11.50 -20.16 -1.41
C PRO A 83 10.87 -20.98 -0.28
N ASN A 84 11.68 -21.55 0.61
CA ASN A 84 11.26 -22.46 1.67
C ASN A 84 11.02 -21.78 3.03
N ASP A 85 11.10 -20.46 3.08
CA ASP A 85 11.01 -19.73 4.34
C ASP A 85 9.57 -19.34 4.65
N ASP A 86 9.18 -19.52 5.92
CA ASP A 86 7.89 -19.07 6.42
C ASP A 86 7.95 -17.59 6.80
N TYR A 87 7.04 -16.79 6.24
CA TYR A 87 6.90 -15.37 6.53
C TYR A 87 5.62 -15.07 7.30
N TYR A 88 5.70 -14.09 8.19
CA TYR A 88 4.64 -13.72 9.10
C TYR A 88 4.32 -12.24 8.98
N TYR A 89 3.13 -11.96 8.47
CA TYR A 89 2.55 -10.64 8.41
C TYR A 89 1.80 -10.33 9.72
N LEU A 90 2.11 -9.17 10.29
CA LEU A 90 1.50 -8.62 11.49
C LEU A 90 0.88 -7.28 11.15
N SER A 91 -0.44 -7.18 11.30
CA SER A 91 -1.14 -5.89 11.37
C SER A 91 -1.32 -5.50 12.82
N MET A 92 -0.84 -4.32 13.18
CA MET A 92 -0.80 -3.80 14.54
C MET A 92 -1.28 -2.35 14.57
N THR A 93 -1.86 -1.94 15.70
CA THR A 93 -2.36 -0.58 15.90
C THR A 93 -1.87 0.00 17.22
N GLY A 94 -1.35 1.22 17.18
CA GLY A 94 -1.11 2.08 18.35
C GLY A 94 -2.17 3.16 18.48
N LYS A 95 -1.93 4.17 19.33
CA LYS A 95 -2.89 5.25 19.58
C LYS A 95 -3.20 6.11 18.35
N THR A 96 -2.18 6.39 17.53
CA THR A 96 -2.27 7.26 16.34
C THR A 96 -1.49 6.69 15.15
N VAL A 97 -1.10 5.42 15.23
CA VAL A 97 -0.23 4.74 14.27
C VAL A 97 -0.79 3.38 13.93
N ASP A 98 -0.86 3.08 12.64
CA ASP A 98 -1.11 1.75 12.11
C ASP A 98 0.21 1.20 11.57
N ILE A 99 0.50 -0.07 11.87
CA ILE A 99 1.76 -0.71 11.53
C ILE A 99 1.46 -2.04 10.86
N GLU A 100 2.05 -2.24 9.71
CA GLU A 100 2.02 -3.49 8.95
C GLU A 100 3.45 -3.99 8.84
N ALA A 101 3.77 -5.13 9.44
CA ALA A 101 5.15 -5.62 9.51
C ALA A 101 5.23 -7.07 9.04
N VAL A 102 6.29 -7.40 8.31
CA VAL A 102 6.60 -8.75 7.88
C VAL A 102 7.90 -9.19 8.52
N TYR A 103 7.85 -10.37 9.14
CA TYR A 103 8.99 -11.03 9.75
C TYR A 103 9.23 -12.39 9.11
N ASP A 104 10.49 -12.82 9.10
CA ASP A 104 10.81 -14.23 8.85
C ASP A 104 10.54 -15.09 10.10
N ARG A 105 10.66 -16.41 9.98
CA ARG A 105 10.48 -17.35 11.10
C ARG A 105 11.44 -17.11 12.28
N ASN A 106 12.59 -16.52 12.04
CA ASN A 106 13.62 -16.25 13.05
C ASN A 106 13.38 -14.90 13.76
N GLY A 107 12.31 -14.19 13.43
CA GLY A 107 12.00 -12.88 14.02
C GLY A 107 12.81 -11.73 13.41
N ASN A 108 13.47 -11.93 12.28
CA ASN A 108 14.10 -10.82 11.56
C ASN A 108 13.02 -10.01 10.84
N LEU A 109 13.07 -8.69 11.01
CA LEU A 109 12.18 -7.79 10.29
C LEU A 109 12.57 -7.79 8.82
N VAL A 110 11.65 -8.16 7.93
CA VAL A 110 11.84 -8.02 6.48
C VAL A 110 11.46 -6.61 6.05
N ARG A 111 10.30 -6.12 6.50
CA ARG A 111 9.82 -4.77 6.24
C ARG A 111 8.71 -4.38 7.21
N ALA A 112 8.59 -3.10 7.53
CA ALA A 112 7.39 -2.54 8.14
C ALA A 112 6.94 -1.26 7.42
N ASN A 113 5.63 -1.15 7.20
CA ASN A 113 4.98 0.08 6.79
C ASN A 113 4.27 0.67 8.01
N GLU A 114 4.65 1.88 8.41
CA GLU A 114 3.97 2.62 9.46
C GLU A 114 3.21 3.80 8.86
N THR A 115 1.95 3.94 9.22
CA THR A 115 1.15 5.12 8.91
C THR A 115 0.75 5.79 10.21
N ALA A 116 1.31 6.97 10.49
CA ALA A 116 0.93 7.77 11.64
C ALA A 116 0.20 9.03 11.21
N THR A 117 -0.73 9.50 12.03
CA THR A 117 -1.51 10.72 11.79
C THR A 117 -1.42 11.67 12.97
N ASN A 118 -1.55 12.97 12.69
CA ASN A 118 -1.49 14.04 13.71
C ASN A 118 -0.18 14.03 14.49
N MET A 119 0.93 13.78 13.79
CA MET A 119 2.28 13.80 14.32
C MET A 119 2.83 15.22 14.33
N ARG A 120 3.77 15.49 15.23
CA ARG A 120 4.49 16.78 15.23
C ARG A 120 5.28 16.91 13.91
N LEU A 121 4.93 17.92 13.12
CA LEU A 121 5.62 18.22 11.87
C LEU A 121 7.08 18.62 12.09
N PRO A 122 8.02 18.16 11.25
CA PRO A 122 9.38 18.66 11.18
C PRO A 122 9.43 20.19 11.04
N ALA A 123 10.46 20.80 11.62
CA ALA A 123 10.65 22.26 11.55
C ALA A 123 10.82 22.75 10.10
N SER A 124 11.49 21.96 9.24
CA SER A 124 11.67 22.25 7.80
C SER A 124 10.34 22.39 7.07
N ILE A 125 9.40 21.46 7.31
CA ILE A 125 8.05 21.51 6.73
C ILE A 125 7.28 22.74 7.20
N ASN A 126 7.28 23.01 8.52
CA ASN A 126 6.60 24.20 9.06
C ASN A 126 7.17 25.50 8.47
N LYS A 127 8.50 25.58 8.34
CA LYS A 127 9.19 26.72 7.71
C LYS A 127 8.77 26.87 6.26
N TYR A 128 8.80 25.79 5.46
CA TYR A 128 8.38 25.81 4.07
C TYR A 128 6.94 26.33 3.90
N ILE A 129 6.02 25.86 4.75
CA ILE A 129 4.62 26.33 4.74
C ILE A 129 4.54 27.82 5.08
N GLY A 130 5.26 28.28 6.10
CA GLY A 130 5.29 29.69 6.48
C GLY A 130 5.85 30.61 5.38
N ASP A 131 6.89 30.17 4.69
CA ASP A 131 7.57 30.93 3.65
C ASP A 131 6.77 30.99 2.33
N ASN A 132 6.08 29.90 1.96
CA ASN A 132 5.43 29.77 0.63
C ASN A 132 3.89 29.90 0.66
N TYR A 133 3.27 29.70 1.82
CA TYR A 133 1.81 29.71 1.97
C TYR A 133 1.39 30.65 3.12
N GLN A 134 1.71 31.94 2.97
CA GLN A 134 1.39 32.95 3.98
C GLN A 134 -0.10 32.97 4.35
N GLY A 135 -0.41 32.96 5.64
CA GLY A 135 -1.78 32.90 6.14
C GLY A 135 -2.44 31.51 6.11
N TRP A 136 -1.73 30.48 5.63
CA TRP A 136 -2.16 29.09 5.72
C TRP A 136 -1.58 28.43 6.98
N ARG A 137 -2.27 27.41 7.49
CA ARG A 137 -1.85 26.65 8.68
C ARG A 137 -2.00 25.15 8.43
N PRO A 138 -1.10 24.32 8.96
CA PRO A 138 -1.32 22.87 9.00
C PRO A 138 -2.57 22.54 9.80
N VAL A 139 -3.42 21.66 9.28
CA VAL A 139 -4.65 21.21 9.95
C VAL A 139 -4.70 19.71 10.18
N LYS A 140 -4.03 18.92 9.34
CA LYS A 140 -3.84 17.48 9.51
C LYS A 140 -2.53 17.09 8.85
N ASP A 141 -1.89 16.08 9.40
CA ASP A 141 -0.74 15.44 8.80
C ASP A 141 -0.89 13.93 8.84
N LYS A 142 -0.21 13.30 7.89
CA LYS A 142 -0.03 11.86 7.81
C LYS A 142 1.41 11.62 7.38
N VAL A 143 2.13 10.83 8.14
CA VAL A 143 3.46 10.34 7.75
C VAL A 143 3.36 8.85 7.46
N LYS A 144 3.88 8.47 6.29
CA LYS A 144 4.12 7.08 5.94
C LYS A 144 5.61 6.80 6.07
N ARG A 145 5.99 5.79 6.83
CA ARG A 145 7.37 5.31 6.96
C ARG A 145 7.45 3.90 6.42
N ILE A 146 8.45 3.64 5.60
CA ILE A 146 8.85 2.30 5.19
C ILE A 146 10.16 2.01 5.92
N ILE A 147 10.16 0.95 6.71
CA ILE A 147 11.27 0.52 7.54
C ILE A 147 11.74 -0.81 7.01
N GLU A 148 12.96 -0.85 6.54
CA GLU A 148 13.67 -2.04 6.06
C GLU A 148 14.93 -2.23 6.95
N PRO A 149 15.61 -3.40 6.89
CA PRO A 149 16.75 -3.68 7.76
C PRO A 149 17.88 -2.64 7.68
N GLN A 150 18.09 -2.08 6.48
CA GLN A 150 19.21 -1.20 6.18
C GLN A 150 18.78 0.27 5.97
N GLU A 151 17.49 0.51 5.74
CA GLU A 151 16.98 1.82 5.36
C GLU A 151 15.66 2.13 6.06
N ILE A 152 15.48 3.42 6.40
CA ILE A 152 14.18 3.95 6.77
C ILE A 152 13.88 5.11 5.84
N SER A 153 12.88 4.94 4.98
CA SER A 153 12.36 6.01 4.16
C SER A 153 11.04 6.51 4.73
N SER A 154 10.77 7.81 4.55
CA SER A 154 9.52 8.39 5.02
C SER A 154 9.00 9.46 4.07
N ARG A 155 7.68 9.61 4.06
CA ARG A 155 6.97 10.60 3.24
C ARG A 155 5.88 11.24 4.08
N TRP A 156 5.88 12.56 4.11
CA TRP A 156 4.88 13.36 4.79
C TRP A 156 3.83 13.84 3.80
N GLU A 157 2.58 13.78 4.23
CA GLU A 157 1.43 14.34 3.55
C GLU A 157 0.75 15.30 4.52
N VAL A 158 0.84 16.60 4.23
CA VAL A 158 0.37 17.66 5.11
C VAL A 158 -0.80 18.38 4.47
N LYS A 159 -1.95 18.35 5.13
CA LYS A 159 -3.09 19.17 4.77
C LYS A 159 -2.94 20.54 5.42
N ILE A 160 -2.94 21.59 4.60
CA ILE A 160 -2.96 22.98 5.05
C ILE A 160 -4.32 23.61 4.74
N ALA A 161 -4.72 24.61 5.53
CA ALA A 161 -5.92 25.40 5.31
C ALA A 161 -5.62 26.90 5.46
N SER A 162 -6.25 27.71 4.61
CA SER A 162 -6.26 29.17 4.69
C SER A 162 -7.37 29.67 5.60
N ALA A 163 -7.35 30.98 5.90
CA ALA A 163 -8.40 31.65 6.66
C ALA A 163 -9.80 31.51 6.02
N ASN A 164 -9.89 31.46 4.68
CA ASN A 164 -11.15 31.25 3.95
C ASN A 164 -11.53 29.76 3.77
N LYS A 165 -10.90 28.84 4.53
CA LYS A 165 -11.16 27.39 4.52
C LYS A 165 -10.82 26.66 3.22
N ALA A 166 -10.13 27.29 2.28
CA ALA A 166 -9.51 26.55 1.16
C ALA A 166 -8.45 25.59 1.72
N THR A 167 -8.31 24.41 1.11
CA THR A 167 -7.36 23.40 1.59
C THR A 167 -6.47 22.87 0.48
N LYS A 168 -5.21 22.60 0.82
CA LYS A 168 -4.22 21.99 -0.07
C LYS A 168 -3.55 20.81 0.63
N ARG A 169 -3.00 19.89 -0.17
CA ARG A 169 -2.28 18.72 0.33
C ARG A 169 -0.86 18.73 -0.22
N LEU A 170 0.09 18.97 0.68
CA LEU A 170 1.50 19.09 0.34
C LEU A 170 2.22 17.78 0.66
N LEU A 171 3.15 17.40 -0.20
CA LEU A 171 3.98 16.20 -0.07
C LEU A 171 5.41 16.62 0.25
N PHE A 172 6.02 15.93 1.22
CA PHE A 172 7.43 16.12 1.57
C PHE A 172 8.13 14.77 1.76
N ASP A 173 9.44 14.73 1.57
CA ASP A 173 10.26 13.57 1.94
C ASP A 173 10.55 13.53 3.46
N GLY A 174 11.35 12.55 3.89
CA GLY A 174 11.69 12.34 5.30
C GLY A 174 12.54 13.45 5.92
N GLN A 175 13.24 14.22 5.09
CA GLN A 175 14.05 15.37 5.48
C GLN A 175 13.22 16.66 5.49
N GLY A 176 11.99 16.60 4.99
CA GLY A 176 11.05 17.71 4.90
C GLY A 176 11.27 18.59 3.67
N ASN A 177 11.93 18.08 2.64
CA ASN A 177 12.00 18.75 1.35
C ASN A 177 10.67 18.59 0.63
N TYR A 178 10.21 19.67 -0.01
CA TYR A 178 8.96 19.68 -0.75
C TYR A 178 9.06 18.83 -2.03
N LEU A 179 8.08 17.95 -2.22
CA LEU A 179 7.98 17.06 -3.38
C LEU A 179 6.88 17.47 -4.35
N GLY A 180 5.84 18.17 -3.88
CA GLY A 180 4.71 18.57 -4.72
C GLY A 180 3.40 18.76 -3.95
N GLU A 181 2.36 19.11 -4.70
CA GLU A 181 0.96 19.19 -4.24
C GLU A 181 0.17 18.04 -4.87
N LYS A 182 -0.84 17.52 -4.14
CA LYS A 182 -1.77 16.47 -4.62
C LYS A 182 -3.17 17.02 -4.80
#